data_AF-A0A7R9UD25-F1
#
_entry.id   AF-A0A7R9UD25-F1
#
_cell.length_a   1.000
_cell.length_b   1.000
_cell.length_c   1.000
_cell.angle_alpha   90.00
_cell.angle_beta   90.00
_cell.angle_gamma   90.00
#
_symmetry.space_group_name_H-M   'P 1'
#
loop_
_entity.id
_entity.type
_entity.pdbx_description
1 polymer ?
#
loop_
_entity_poly.entity_id
_entity_poly.type
_entity_poly.pdbx_seq_one_letter_code
_entity_poly.pdbx_strand_id
1 'polypeptide(L)'
;SGLSPLGPSSLGPPLEPADGKPEVEDPEEDIGLLPTRRGKGSLALVALNATTAEFTVHSQNEGPWNRCFLRRYSLNGVLLEKKDIANERLDALVYSYDGRLLFSGGEKGDIVVRAAHSLDVAHVIHDGGIHRAVRCLSFSDDFQYLFAGYEDGSLMIISDPRTRLNMLEIALERMHILG
;
A
#
# COMPACT_ATOMS: atom_id res chain seq x y z
N SER A 1 1.24 58.81 77.35
CA SER A 1 2.67 58.47 77.48
C SER A 1 2.88 57.04 77.01
N GLY A 2 3.70 56.87 75.97
CA GLY A 2 4.38 55.60 75.65
C GLY A 2 3.56 54.52 74.94
N LEU A 3 3.41 54.64 73.61
CA LEU A 3 3.15 53.51 72.72
C LEU A 3 4.42 52.66 72.61
N SER A 4 4.30 51.35 72.82
CA SER A 4 5.37 50.36 72.69
C SER A 4 5.71 50.11 71.21
N PRO A 5 6.98 50.08 70.79
CA PRO A 5 7.35 49.66 69.44
C PRO A 5 7.58 48.13 69.36
N LEU A 6 6.93 47.49 68.39
CA LEU A 6 7.22 46.13 67.93
C LEU A 6 8.57 46.10 67.21
N GLY A 7 9.40 45.12 67.53
CA GLY A 7 10.72 44.89 66.92
C GLY A 7 10.67 44.48 65.44
N PRO A 8 11.81 44.54 64.74
CA PRO A 8 11.85 44.50 63.28
C PRO A 8 11.57 43.12 62.69
N SER A 9 10.70 43.11 61.68
CA SER A 9 10.42 42.00 60.76
C SER A 9 11.60 41.78 59.79
N SER A 10 11.97 40.52 59.61
CA SER A 10 13.03 40.06 58.71
C SER A 10 12.75 40.38 57.24
N LEU A 11 13.71 41.03 56.58
CA LEU A 11 13.75 41.25 55.13
C LEU A 11 13.95 39.92 54.38
N GLY A 12 13.00 39.57 53.50
CA GLY A 12 13.22 38.58 52.43
C GLY A 12 13.95 39.22 51.23
N PRO A 13 14.59 38.41 50.36
CA PRO A 13 15.34 38.93 49.21
C PRO A 13 14.41 39.53 48.13
N PRO A 14 14.94 40.38 47.23
CA PRO A 14 14.15 41.08 46.22
C PRO A 14 13.69 40.14 45.09
N LEU A 15 12.51 40.42 44.53
CA LEU A 15 11.95 39.76 43.35
C LEU A 15 12.76 40.15 42.10
N GLU A 16 13.29 39.17 41.36
CA GLU A 16 13.87 39.38 40.03
C GLU A 16 12.78 39.63 38.97
N PRO A 17 13.05 40.42 37.90
CA PRO A 17 12.07 40.66 36.85
C PRO A 17 11.93 39.46 35.91
N ALA A 18 10.71 39.21 35.49
CA ALA A 18 10.36 38.22 34.48
C ALA A 18 10.82 38.68 33.10
N ASP A 19 11.87 38.05 32.56
CA ASP A 19 12.21 38.13 31.15
C ASP A 19 12.57 36.73 30.62
N GLY A 20 11.61 36.13 29.94
CA GLY A 20 11.77 34.90 29.17
C GLY A 20 10.70 34.89 28.10
N LYS A 21 10.93 35.61 27.00
CA LYS A 21 10.16 35.39 25.77
C LYS A 21 10.37 33.93 25.36
N PRO A 22 9.32 33.15 25.04
CA PRO A 22 9.52 31.85 24.42
C PRO A 22 10.18 32.08 23.06
N GLU A 23 11.33 31.45 22.83
CA GLU A 23 11.86 31.24 21.50
C GLU A 23 10.78 30.56 20.67
N VAL A 24 10.37 31.22 19.59
CA VAL A 24 9.54 30.60 18.57
C VAL A 24 10.48 29.67 17.81
N GLU A 25 10.52 28.40 18.20
CA GLU A 25 11.06 27.35 17.34
C GLU A 25 10.26 27.39 16.04
N ASP A 26 10.93 27.75 14.94
CA ASP A 26 10.41 27.51 13.60
C ASP A 26 10.08 26.02 13.51
N PRO A 27 8.84 25.62 13.21
CA PRO A 27 8.55 24.22 13.00
C PRO A 27 9.32 23.83 11.74
N GLU A 28 10.40 23.06 11.92
CA GLU A 28 10.91 22.24 10.83
C GLU A 28 9.68 21.57 10.19
N GLU A 29 9.51 21.74 8.88
CA GLU A 29 8.52 21.00 8.10
C GLU A 29 8.87 19.52 8.21
N ASP A 30 8.45 18.91 9.32
CA ASP A 30 8.46 17.49 9.53
C ASP A 30 7.45 16.96 8.53
N ILE A 31 7.98 16.55 7.36
CA ILE A 31 7.27 15.83 6.29
C ILE A 31 6.89 14.43 6.77
N GLY A 32 6.29 14.39 7.96
CA GLY A 32 6.28 13.30 8.91
C GLY A 32 6.11 11.96 8.22
N LEU A 33 7.15 11.15 8.26
CA LEU A 33 7.05 9.72 8.02
C LEU A 33 6.17 9.15 9.13
N LEU A 34 4.85 9.24 8.97
CA LEU A 34 3.91 8.70 9.93
C LEU A 34 4.09 7.17 9.93
N PRO A 35 4.51 6.56 11.05
CA PRO A 35 4.69 5.12 11.09
C PRO A 35 3.33 4.47 10.88
N THR A 36 3.09 3.90 9.70
CA THR A 36 1.96 3.00 9.49
C THR A 36 2.08 1.85 10.49
N ARG A 37 1.06 1.67 11.33
CA ARG A 37 1.07 0.69 12.43
C ARG A 37 1.62 -0.65 11.96
N ARG A 38 2.74 -1.07 12.58
CA ARG A 38 3.41 -2.36 12.37
C ARG A 38 2.40 -3.50 12.56
N GLY A 39 2.09 -4.23 11.49
CA GLY A 39 1.55 -5.59 11.62
C GLY A 39 2.56 -6.46 12.39
N LYS A 40 2.11 -7.51 13.07
CA LYS A 40 2.98 -8.44 13.81
C LYS A 40 3.79 -9.39 12.89
N GLY A 41 3.88 -9.08 11.59
CA GLY A 41 4.52 -9.90 10.56
C GLY A 41 5.43 -9.09 9.65
N SER A 42 6.01 -9.74 8.64
CA SER A 42 6.87 -9.08 7.67
C SER A 42 6.02 -8.38 6.63
N LEU A 43 6.34 -7.13 6.31
CA LEU A 43 5.84 -6.49 5.10
C LEU A 43 6.53 -7.14 3.92
N ALA A 44 5.75 -7.60 2.95
CA ALA A 44 6.27 -8.32 1.79
C ALA A 44 6.15 -7.49 0.51
N LEU A 45 5.02 -6.81 0.31
CA LEU A 45 4.76 -6.01 -0.90
C LEU A 45 3.97 -4.75 -0.57
N VAL A 46 4.12 -3.74 -1.43
CA VAL A 46 3.29 -2.54 -1.45
C VAL A 46 2.90 -2.21 -2.88
N ALA A 47 1.66 -1.77 -3.08
CA ALA A 47 1.16 -1.24 -4.35
C ALA A 47 0.49 0.11 -4.11
N LEU A 48 0.84 1.11 -4.93
CA LEU A 48 0.25 2.44 -4.89
C LEU A 48 -0.97 2.49 -5.83
N ASN A 49 -2.08 3.03 -5.33
CA ASN A 49 -3.19 3.49 -6.14
C ASN A 49 -3.02 5.00 -6.38
N ALA A 50 -2.40 5.37 -7.49
CA ALA A 50 -2.12 6.76 -7.83
C ALA A 50 -3.41 7.59 -8.02
N THR A 51 -4.50 6.94 -8.43
CA THR A 51 -5.79 7.60 -8.71
C THR A 51 -6.49 8.05 -7.43
N THR A 52 -6.40 7.27 -6.35
CA THR A 52 -7.06 7.60 -5.06
C THR A 52 -6.11 8.14 -4.00
N ALA A 53 -4.80 8.20 -4.29
CA ALA A 53 -3.78 8.58 -3.30
C ALA A 53 -3.85 7.66 -2.06
N GLU A 54 -3.90 6.36 -2.33
CA GLU A 54 -3.96 5.28 -1.34
C GLU A 54 -2.93 4.22 -1.70
N PHE A 55 -2.60 3.32 -0.78
CA PHE A 55 -1.75 2.19 -1.08
C PHE A 55 -2.24 0.93 -0.36
N THR A 56 -2.01 -0.23 -0.98
CA THR A 56 -2.24 -1.52 -0.36
C THR A 56 -0.93 -2.20 -0.03
N VAL A 57 -0.86 -2.75 1.17
CA VAL A 57 0.28 -3.51 1.67
C VAL A 57 -0.12 -4.96 1.85
N HIS A 58 0.73 -5.86 1.37
CA HIS A 58 0.68 -7.27 1.71
C HIS A 58 1.65 -7.55 2.86
N SER A 59 1.13 -8.18 3.91
CA SER A 59 1.90 -8.64 5.07
C SER A 59 1.76 -10.14 5.24
N GLN A 60 2.85 -10.80 5.60
CA GLN A 60 2.93 -12.25 5.76
C GLN A 60 3.44 -12.65 7.15
N ASN A 61 3.20 -13.91 7.53
CA ASN A 61 3.62 -14.49 8.81
C ASN A 61 3.05 -13.74 10.02
N GLU A 62 1.78 -13.32 9.93
CA GLU A 62 1.11 -12.65 11.05
C GLU A 62 0.42 -13.64 11.97
N GLY A 63 0.82 -13.63 13.25
CA GLY A 63 0.15 -14.40 14.29
C GLY A 63 0.28 -15.91 14.11
N PRO A 64 -0.57 -16.71 14.78
CA PRO A 64 -0.56 -18.16 14.64
C PRO A 64 -1.00 -18.57 13.22
N TRP A 65 -0.45 -19.67 12.71
CA TRP A 65 -0.77 -20.24 11.39
C TRP A 65 -0.31 -19.44 10.17
N ASN A 66 0.69 -18.55 10.32
CA ASN A 66 1.28 -17.77 9.23
C ASN A 66 0.26 -16.98 8.38
N ARG A 67 -0.72 -16.33 9.01
CA ARG A 67 -1.76 -15.60 8.27
C ARG A 67 -1.15 -14.47 7.45
N CYS A 68 -1.72 -14.27 6.27
CA CYS A 68 -1.38 -13.21 5.33
C CYS A 68 -2.57 -12.26 5.21
N PHE A 69 -2.27 -10.97 5.10
CA PHE A 69 -3.29 -9.92 5.02
C PHE A 69 -2.97 -8.92 3.92
N LEU A 70 -4.03 -8.40 3.30
CA LEU A 70 -3.99 -7.16 2.55
C LEU A 70 -4.55 -6.03 3.43
N ARG A 71 -3.87 -4.89 3.43
CA ARG A 71 -4.32 -3.69 4.13
C ARG A 71 -4.23 -2.50 3.22
N ARG A 72 -5.33 -1.76 3.10
CA ARG A 72 -5.39 -0.52 2.34
C ARG A 72 -5.26 0.66 3.29
N TYR A 73 -4.40 1.61 2.95
CA TYR A 73 -4.15 2.81 3.72
C TYR A 73 -4.34 4.05 2.86
N SER A 74 -4.74 5.15 3.47
CA SER A 74 -4.52 6.47 2.86
C SER A 74 -3.03 6.81 2.88
N LEU A 75 -2.59 7.75 2.04
CA LEU A 75 -1.20 8.25 2.07
C LEU A 75 -0.79 8.81 3.45
N ASN A 76 -1.75 9.30 4.24
CA ASN A 76 -1.50 9.77 5.61
C ASN A 76 -1.37 8.61 6.63
N GLY A 77 -1.33 7.36 6.17
CA GLY A 77 -1.13 6.17 7.01
C GLY A 77 -2.37 5.70 7.76
N VAL A 78 -3.57 6.23 7.45
CA VAL A 78 -4.82 5.78 8.06
C VAL A 78 -5.22 4.45 7.44
N LEU A 79 -5.46 3.43 8.26
CA LEU A 79 -5.97 2.13 7.80
C LEU A 79 -7.42 2.30 7.34
N LEU A 80 -7.68 2.00 6.08
CA LEU A 80 -9.00 2.09 5.46
C LEU A 80 -9.67 0.71 5.38
N GLU A 81 -8.92 -0.34 5.05
CA GLU A 81 -9.48 -1.68 4.88
C GLU A 81 -8.47 -2.76 5.29
N LYS A 82 -8.96 -3.91 5.78
CA LYS A 82 -8.12 -5.08 6.12
C LYS A 82 -8.81 -6.37 5.70
N LYS A 83 -8.15 -7.13 4.84
CA LYS A 83 -8.62 -8.44 4.37
C LYS A 83 -7.67 -9.56 4.76
N ASP A 84 -8.20 -10.58 5.43
CA ASP A 84 -7.51 -11.86 5.62
C ASP A 84 -7.53 -12.62 4.28
N ILE A 85 -6.35 -12.93 3.76
CA ILE A 85 -6.19 -13.70 2.52
C ILE A 85 -5.71 -15.13 2.81
N ALA A 86 -5.96 -15.62 4.02
CA ALA A 86 -5.52 -16.90 4.55
C ALA A 86 -3.99 -17.01 4.57
N ASN A 87 -3.44 -18.20 4.38
CA ASN A 87 -1.99 -18.45 4.38
C ASN A 87 -1.45 -18.47 2.93
N GLU A 88 -1.78 -17.44 2.15
CA GLU A 88 -1.27 -17.31 0.79
C GLU A 88 -0.26 -16.17 0.72
N ARG A 89 0.99 -16.51 0.40
CA ARG A 89 2.02 -15.53 0.12
C ARG A 89 1.83 -14.99 -1.30
N LEU A 90 1.72 -13.68 -1.38
CA LEU A 90 1.73 -12.95 -2.64
C LEU A 90 3.15 -12.53 -3.00
N ASP A 91 3.48 -12.62 -4.29
CA ASP A 91 4.71 -12.11 -4.88
C ASP A 91 4.46 -10.97 -5.87
N ALA A 92 3.20 -10.76 -6.29
CA ALA A 92 2.82 -9.70 -7.19
C ALA A 92 1.53 -8.99 -6.74
N LEU A 93 1.51 -7.66 -6.86
CA LEU A 93 0.38 -6.81 -6.49
C LEU A 93 0.38 -5.54 -7.36
N VAL A 94 -0.72 -5.27 -8.08
CA VAL A 94 -0.80 -4.10 -8.99
C VAL A 94 -2.23 -3.58 -9.10
N TYR A 95 -2.40 -2.26 -9.17
CA TYR A 95 -3.69 -1.61 -9.40
C TYR A 95 -3.98 -1.48 -10.90
N SER A 96 -5.26 -1.51 -11.27
CA SER A 96 -5.71 -1.03 -12.58
C SER A 96 -5.49 0.48 -12.71
N TYR A 97 -5.36 0.97 -13.94
CA TYR A 97 -5.19 2.40 -14.24
C TYR A 97 -6.26 3.29 -13.61
N ASP A 98 -7.52 2.86 -13.68
CA ASP A 98 -8.65 3.59 -13.08
C ASP A 98 -8.69 3.51 -11.55
N GLY A 99 -7.77 2.75 -10.93
CA GLY A 99 -7.67 2.56 -9.49
C GLY A 99 -8.83 1.76 -8.88
N ARG A 100 -9.71 1.15 -9.69
CA ARG A 100 -10.91 0.46 -9.21
C ARG A 100 -10.68 -1.01 -8.89
N LEU A 101 -9.65 -1.62 -9.47
CA LEU A 101 -9.31 -3.01 -9.30
C LEU A 101 -7.89 -3.17 -8.77
N LEU A 102 -7.69 -4.23 -7.99
CA LEU A 102 -6.40 -4.68 -7.49
C LEU A 102 -6.18 -6.12 -7.94
N PHE A 103 -5.08 -6.35 -8.65
CA PHE A 103 -4.65 -7.66 -9.10
C PHE A 103 -3.55 -8.16 -8.17
N SER A 104 -3.65 -9.42 -7.76
CA SER A 104 -2.64 -10.08 -6.94
C SER A 104 -2.35 -11.47 -7.45
N GLY A 105 -1.10 -11.92 -7.31
CA GLY A 105 -0.68 -13.27 -7.63
C GLY A 105 0.40 -13.77 -6.66
N GLY A 106 0.46 -15.08 -6.46
CA GLY A 106 1.36 -15.69 -5.50
C GLY A 106 1.47 -17.21 -5.67
N GLU A 107 1.75 -17.90 -4.55
CA GLU A 107 2.09 -19.33 -4.51
C GLU A 107 1.00 -20.26 -5.08
N LYS A 108 -0.27 -19.88 -5.04
CA LYS A 108 -1.35 -20.72 -5.59
C LYS A 108 -1.38 -20.72 -7.12
N GLY A 109 -0.80 -19.71 -7.76
CA GLY A 109 -0.77 -19.55 -9.21
C GLY A 109 -1.99 -18.87 -9.83
N ASP A 110 -3.03 -18.65 -9.04
CA ASP A 110 -4.19 -17.88 -9.48
C ASP A 110 -3.90 -16.38 -9.45
N ILE A 111 -4.51 -15.63 -10.38
CA ILE A 111 -4.54 -14.18 -10.34
C ILE A 111 -5.88 -13.76 -9.75
N VAL A 112 -5.84 -13.21 -8.55
CA VAL A 112 -7.04 -12.76 -7.84
C VAL A 112 -7.28 -11.29 -8.15
N VAL A 113 -8.48 -10.99 -8.65
CA VAL A 113 -8.95 -9.64 -8.94
C VAL A 113 -9.87 -9.19 -7.82
N ARG A 114 -9.55 -8.06 -7.20
CA ARG A 114 -10.31 -7.49 -6.09
C ARG A 114 -10.85 -6.12 -6.43
N ALA A 115 -12.01 -5.78 -5.87
CA ALA A 115 -12.45 -4.39 -5.82
C ALA A 115 -11.47 -3.59 -4.95
N ALA A 116 -10.87 -2.54 -5.49
CA ALA A 116 -9.82 -1.77 -4.82
C ALA A 116 -10.27 -1.19 -3.48
N HIS A 117 -11.52 -0.71 -3.41
CA HIS A 117 -12.03 -0.02 -2.22
C HIS A 117 -12.28 -0.99 -1.04
N SER A 118 -12.82 -2.19 -1.27
CA SER A 118 -13.17 -3.14 -0.19
C SER A 118 -12.22 -4.32 -0.08
N LEU A 119 -11.31 -4.51 -1.03
CA LEU A 119 -10.45 -5.69 -1.15
C LEU A 119 -11.23 -7.01 -1.28
N ASP A 120 -12.52 -6.95 -1.58
CA ASP A 120 -13.34 -8.13 -1.86
C ASP A 120 -12.97 -8.74 -3.21
N VAL A 121 -13.02 -10.06 -3.27
CA VAL A 121 -12.75 -10.78 -4.52
C VAL A 121 -13.88 -10.53 -5.49
N ALA A 122 -13.55 -9.93 -6.63
CA ALA A 122 -14.46 -9.73 -7.75
C ALA A 122 -14.37 -10.88 -8.76
N HIS A 123 -13.17 -11.40 -8.99
CA HIS A 123 -12.91 -12.48 -9.93
C HIS A 123 -11.62 -13.23 -9.55
N VAL A 124 -11.51 -14.49 -9.96
CA VAL A 124 -10.25 -15.24 -9.95
C VAL A 124 -9.96 -15.75 -11.36
N ILE A 125 -8.78 -15.42 -11.88
CA ILE A 125 -8.33 -15.86 -13.21
C ILE A 125 -7.46 -17.09 -12.99
N HIS A 126 -7.93 -18.21 -13.53
CA HIS A 126 -7.26 -19.50 -13.44
C HIS A 126 -6.49 -19.78 -14.72
N ASP A 127 -5.30 -20.35 -14.58
CA ASP A 127 -4.44 -20.76 -15.68
C ASP A 127 -4.67 -22.25 -16.07
N GLY A 128 -5.94 -22.67 -16.10
CA GLY A 128 -6.32 -24.00 -16.54
C GLY A 128 -5.87 -25.17 -15.65
N GLY A 129 -5.52 -24.93 -14.38
CA GLY A 129 -5.23 -25.97 -13.39
C GLY A 129 -3.76 -26.38 -13.27
N ILE A 130 -2.85 -25.64 -13.90
CA ILE A 130 -1.40 -25.83 -13.72
C ILE A 130 -0.98 -25.05 -12.47
N HIS A 131 -0.57 -25.75 -11.41
CA HIS A 131 -0.06 -25.12 -10.19
C HIS A 131 1.37 -24.61 -10.41
N ARG A 132 1.50 -23.30 -10.64
CA ARG A 132 2.77 -22.57 -10.77
C ARG A 132 2.63 -21.19 -10.15
N ALA A 133 3.58 -20.77 -9.33
CA ALA A 133 3.46 -19.49 -8.63
C ALA A 133 3.51 -18.31 -9.60
N VAL A 134 2.64 -17.32 -9.41
CA VAL A 134 2.74 -16.03 -10.12
C VAL A 134 3.83 -15.22 -9.42
N ARG A 135 4.90 -14.91 -10.15
CA ARG A 135 6.07 -14.20 -9.62
C ARG A 135 6.02 -12.69 -9.88
N CYS A 136 5.35 -12.27 -10.95
CA CYS A 136 5.24 -10.87 -11.32
C CYS A 136 3.95 -10.58 -12.10
N LEU A 137 3.48 -9.34 -11.96
CA LEU A 137 2.36 -8.77 -12.71
C LEU A 137 2.77 -7.41 -13.26
N SER A 138 2.40 -7.12 -14.51
CA SER A 138 2.70 -5.83 -15.14
C SER A 138 1.66 -5.47 -16.18
N PHE A 139 1.18 -4.23 -16.16
CA PHE A 139 0.33 -3.69 -17.23
C PHE A 139 1.19 -3.20 -18.39
N SER A 140 0.67 -3.30 -19.61
CA SER A 140 1.15 -2.49 -20.73
C SER A 140 0.90 -1.00 -20.48
N ASP A 141 1.67 -0.12 -21.12
CA ASP A 141 1.56 1.33 -20.96
C ASP A 141 0.17 1.88 -21.37
N ASP A 142 -0.51 1.20 -22.29
CA ASP A 142 -1.87 1.51 -22.74
C ASP A 142 -2.97 0.85 -21.87
N PHE A 143 -2.55 0.10 -20.84
CA PHE A 143 -3.40 -0.65 -19.91
C PHE A 143 -4.38 -1.63 -20.55
N GLN A 144 -4.12 -2.02 -21.81
CA GLN A 144 -4.95 -2.99 -22.52
C GLN A 144 -4.61 -4.44 -22.18
N TYR A 145 -3.40 -4.67 -21.67
CA TYR A 145 -2.88 -6.00 -21.35
C TYR A 145 -2.34 -6.04 -19.93
N LEU A 146 -2.62 -7.15 -19.25
CA LEU A 146 -1.93 -7.55 -18.04
C LEU A 146 -1.09 -8.78 -18.33
N PHE A 147 0.20 -8.69 -18.09
CA PHE A 147 1.15 -9.78 -18.16
C PHE A 147 1.32 -10.41 -16.78
N ALA A 148 1.23 -11.73 -16.71
CA ALA A 148 1.57 -12.51 -15.53
C ALA A 148 2.72 -13.46 -15.84
N GLY A 149 3.84 -13.29 -15.15
CA GLY A 149 5.00 -14.17 -15.25
C GLY A 149 4.98 -15.21 -14.14
N TYR A 150 5.21 -16.46 -14.52
CA TYR A 150 5.18 -17.59 -13.61
C TYR A 150 6.59 -18.12 -13.30
N GLU A 151 6.67 -18.90 -12.22
CA GLU A 151 7.92 -19.51 -11.75
C GLU A 151 8.56 -20.48 -12.75
N ASP A 152 7.76 -21.14 -13.60
CA ASP A 152 8.22 -22.05 -14.65
C ASP A 152 8.74 -21.32 -15.90
N GLY A 153 8.79 -19.99 -15.87
CA GLY A 153 9.20 -19.14 -17.00
C GLY A 153 8.10 -18.92 -18.02
N SER A 154 6.90 -19.46 -17.82
CA SER A 154 5.75 -19.18 -18.67
C SER A 154 5.15 -17.79 -18.40
N LEU A 155 4.40 -17.28 -19.38
CA LEU A 155 3.73 -15.99 -19.34
C LEU A 155 2.27 -16.16 -19.75
N MET A 156 1.37 -15.54 -19.00
CA MET A 156 -0.04 -15.38 -19.39
C MET A 156 -0.30 -13.91 -19.77
N ILE A 157 -1.00 -13.72 -20.88
CA ILE A 157 -1.45 -12.40 -21.35
C ILE A 157 -2.96 -12.34 -21.18
N ILE A 158 -3.42 -11.36 -20.39
CA ILE A 158 -4.83 -11.12 -20.10
C ILE A 158 -5.24 -9.84 -20.80
N SER A 159 -6.32 -9.92 -21.58
CA SER A 159 -6.93 -8.78 -22.27
C SER A 159 -8.43 -8.99 -22.45
N ASP A 160 -9.16 -7.93 -22.74
CA ASP A 160 -10.54 -8.03 -23.23
C ASP A 160 -10.57 -8.82 -24.56
N PRO A 161 -11.57 -9.67 -24.81
CA PRO A 161 -11.82 -10.29 -26.12
C PRO A 161 -11.69 -9.34 -27.32
N ARG A 162 -12.12 -8.08 -27.21
CA ARG A 162 -11.98 -7.07 -28.27
C ARG A 162 -10.53 -6.75 -28.55
N THR A 163 -9.73 -6.60 -27.51
CA THR A 163 -8.29 -6.33 -27.62
C THR A 163 -7.53 -7.52 -28.23
N ARG A 164 -8.02 -8.75 -28.00
CA ARG A 164 -7.51 -9.97 -28.66
C ARG A 164 -7.71 -9.94 -30.18
N LEU A 165 -8.86 -9.45 -30.65
CA LEU A 165 -9.12 -9.33 -32.09
C LEU A 165 -8.17 -8.33 -32.75
N ASN A 166 -7.96 -7.16 -32.14
CA ASN A 166 -7.01 -6.17 -32.64
C ASN A 166 -5.58 -6.74 -32.72
N MET A 167 -5.16 -7.54 -31.74
CA MET A 167 -3.85 -8.20 -31.78
C MET A 167 -3.71 -9.22 -32.90
N LEU A 168 -4.75 -10.02 -33.14
CA LEU A 168 -4.75 -10.95 -34.26
C LEU A 168 -4.68 -10.21 -35.59
N GLU A 169 -5.43 -9.12 -35.75
CA GLU A 169 -5.39 -8.29 -36.96
C GLU A 169 -3.98 -7.71 -37.19
N ILE A 170 -3.38 -7.08 -36.18
CA ILE A 170 -2.01 -6.55 -36.25
C ILE A 170 -0.99 -7.66 -36.56
N ALA A 171 -1.12 -8.83 -35.92
CA ALA A 171 -0.21 -9.96 -36.16
C ALA A 171 -0.33 -10.47 -37.61
N LEU A 172 -1.55 -10.58 -38.14
CA LEU A 172 -1.80 -10.99 -39.52
C LEU A 172 -1.30 -9.96 -40.54
N GLU A 173 -1.52 -8.67 -40.31
CA GLU A 173 -0.99 -7.59 -41.15
C GLU A 173 0.54 -7.62 -41.23
N ARG A 174 1.21 -7.81 -40.08
CA ARG A 174 2.68 -7.93 -40.03
C ARG A 174 3.20 -9.17 -40.74
N MET A 175 2.46 -10.28 -40.71
CA MET A 175 2.81 -11.47 -41.49
C MET A 175 2.63 -11.24 -43.00
N HIS A 176 1.64 -10.44 -43.40
CA HIS A 176 1.40 -10.12 -44.82
C HIS A 176 2.45 -9.18 -45.42
N ILE A 177 3.10 -8.35 -44.60
CA ILE A 177 4.16 -7.43 -45.03
C ILE A 177 5.54 -8.14 -45.14
N LEU A 178 5.70 -9.30 -44.49
CA LEU A 178 6.96 -10.05 -44.45
C LEU A 178 7.01 -11.25 -45.43
N GLY A 179 5.95 -11.50 -46.20
CA GLY A 179 5.86 -12.55 -47.23
C GLY A 179 5.84 -11.97 -48.63
#